data_AF-A0A9E0U8W1-F1
#
_entry.id   AF-A0A9E0U8W1-F1
#
_cell.length_a   1.000
_cell.length_b   1.000
_cell.length_c   1.000
_cell.angle_alpha   90.00
_cell.angle_beta   90.00
_cell.angle_gamma   90.00
#
_symmetry.space_group_name_H-M   'P 1'
#
loop_
_entity.id
_entity.type
_entity.pdbx_description
1 polymer ?
#
loop_
_entity_poly.entity_id
_entity_poly.type
_entity_poly.pdbx_seq_one_letter_code
_entity_poly.pdbx_strand_id
1 'polypeptide(L)'
;MSRIELNDGLKTSHTDIDHDHQVLVDLINQLHDAMESGQDKEICGKTIANLLNYAITHFSMEERLMVTHRYSNMAAHKAQHAK
;
A
#
# COMPACT_ATOMS: atom_id res chain seq x y z
N MET A 1 -5.08 -18.26 -0.70
CA MET A 1 -4.06 -17.91 0.34
C MET A 1 -4.79 -17.32 1.54
N SER A 2 -4.15 -17.10 2.69
CA SER A 2 -4.81 -16.38 3.79
C SER A 2 -4.97 -14.90 3.43
N ARG A 3 -6.09 -14.29 3.80
CA ARG A 3 -6.30 -12.84 3.68
C ARG A 3 -5.26 -12.10 4.52
N ILE A 4 -4.88 -10.91 4.08
CA ILE A 4 -4.02 -10.02 4.86
C ILE A 4 -4.92 -9.23 5.81
N GLU A 5 -4.55 -9.17 7.07
CA GLU A 5 -5.20 -8.32 8.07
C GLU A 5 -4.23 -7.24 8.54
N LEU A 6 -4.72 -6.01 8.67
CA LEU A 6 -3.96 -4.94 9.26
C LEU A 6 -3.78 -5.26 10.75
N ASN A 7 -2.54 -5.50 11.17
CA ASN A 7 -2.18 -5.77 12.56
C ASN A 7 -1.25 -4.68 13.10
N ASP A 8 -0.91 -4.75 14.39
CA ASP A 8 -0.09 -3.71 15.03
C ASP A 8 1.33 -3.59 14.44
N GLY A 9 1.84 -4.63 13.76
CA GLY A 9 3.10 -4.57 13.04
C GLY A 9 3.04 -3.75 11.74
N LEU A 10 1.84 -3.43 11.25
CA LEU A 10 1.61 -2.57 10.09
C LEU A 10 1.15 -1.16 10.48
N LYS A 11 0.96 -0.89 11.77
CA LYS A 11 0.59 0.45 12.27
C LYS A 11 1.82 1.29 12.56
N THR A 12 1.71 2.56 12.26
CA THR A 12 2.76 3.59 12.39
C THR A 12 2.42 4.59 13.49
N SER A 13 1.24 4.50 14.11
CA SER A 13 0.67 5.50 15.02
C SER A 13 0.38 6.85 14.36
N HIS A 14 0.47 6.92 13.02
CA HIS A 14 0.08 8.08 12.24
C HIS A 14 -1.23 7.76 11.51
N THR A 15 -2.33 8.36 11.94
CA THR A 15 -3.69 8.03 11.48
C THR A 15 -3.82 7.99 9.95
N ASP A 16 -3.27 8.98 9.24
CA ASP A 16 -3.36 9.02 7.77
C ASP A 16 -2.58 7.89 7.09
N ILE A 17 -1.43 7.50 7.65
CA ILE A 17 -0.60 6.41 7.10
C ILE A 17 -1.25 5.06 7.39
N ASP A 18 -1.79 4.89 8.59
CA ASP A 18 -2.52 3.67 8.96
C ASP A 18 -3.80 3.50 8.12
N HIS A 19 -4.43 4.61 7.73
CA HIS A 19 -5.54 4.59 6.78
C HIS A 19 -5.09 4.16 5.39
N ASP A 20 -4.00 4.73 4.86
CA ASP A 20 -3.45 4.32 3.56
C ASP A 20 -3.08 2.82 3.56
N HIS A 21 -2.47 2.31 4.64
CA HIS A 21 -2.16 0.89 4.80
C HIS A 21 -3.41 0.02 4.77
N GLN A 22 -4.51 0.44 5.42
CA GLN A 22 -5.78 -0.29 5.35
C GLN A 22 -6.29 -0.38 3.91
N VAL A 23 -6.24 0.72 3.15
CA VAL A 23 -6.69 0.72 1.75
C VAL A 23 -5.83 -0.19 0.88
N LEU A 24 -4.51 -0.18 1.07
CA LEU A 24 -3.59 -1.09 0.36
C LEU A 24 -3.90 -2.56 0.68
N VAL A 25 -4.11 -2.90 1.94
CA VAL A 25 -4.50 -4.26 2.37
C VAL A 25 -5.84 -4.67 1.75
N ASP A 26 -6.82 -3.76 1.72
CA ASP A 26 -8.12 -4.02 1.11
C ASP A 26 -8.02 -4.28 -0.40
N LEU A 27 -7.20 -3.50 -1.13
CA LEU A 27 -6.94 -3.70 -2.56
C LEU A 27 -6.24 -5.03 -2.84
N ILE A 28 -5.28 -5.43 -1.99
CA ILE A 28 -4.62 -6.74 -2.11
C ILE A 28 -5.62 -7.87 -1.89
N ASN A 29 -6.46 -7.77 -0.87
CA ASN A 29 -7.51 -8.75 -0.60
C ASN A 29 -8.55 -8.81 -1.74
N GLN A 30 -8.92 -7.67 -2.33
CA GLN A 30 -9.80 -7.64 -3.51
C GLN A 30 -9.18 -8.33 -4.72
N LEU A 31 -7.89 -8.11 -4.98
CA LEU A 31 -7.17 -8.80 -6.05
C LEU A 31 -7.17 -10.31 -5.81
N HIS A 32 -6.89 -10.72 -4.57
CA HIS A 32 -6.93 -12.12 -4.18
C HIS A 32 -8.31 -12.75 -4.43
N ASP A 33 -9.38 -12.10 -3.98
CA ASP A 33 -10.75 -12.60 -4.17
C ASP A 33 -11.14 -12.68 -5.66
N ALA A 34 -10.70 -11.71 -6.47
CA ALA A 34 -10.90 -11.74 -7.92
C ALA A 34 -10.18 -12.92 -8.59
N MET A 35 -8.95 -13.24 -8.13
CA MET A 35 -8.20 -14.39 -8.62
C MET A 35 -8.82 -15.72 -8.19
N GLU A 36 -9.25 -15.85 -6.93
CA GLU A 36 -9.85 -17.10 -6.42
C GLU A 36 -11.24 -17.38 -7.03
N SER A 37 -12.03 -16.34 -7.30
CA SER A 37 -13.34 -16.47 -7.95
C SER A 37 -13.26 -16.65 -9.47
N GLY A 38 -12.06 -16.71 -10.05
CA GLY A 38 -11.87 -16.90 -11.49
C GLY A 38 -12.37 -15.74 -12.34
N GLN A 39 -12.33 -14.51 -11.80
CA GLN A 39 -12.63 -13.31 -12.59
C GLN A 39 -11.69 -13.22 -13.79
N ASP A 40 -12.16 -12.53 -14.83
CA ASP A 40 -11.38 -12.37 -16.05
C ASP A 40 -10.14 -11.47 -15.82
N LYS A 41 -9.21 -11.57 -16.78
CA LYS A 41 -7.92 -10.86 -16.70
C LYS A 41 -8.08 -9.35 -16.71
N GLU A 42 -9.15 -8.80 -17.29
CA GLU A 42 -9.38 -7.35 -17.33
C GLU A 42 -9.68 -6.81 -15.94
N ILE A 43 -10.54 -7.50 -15.18
CA ILE A 43 -10.87 -7.13 -13.80
C ILE A 43 -9.61 -7.20 -12.92
N CYS A 44 -8.87 -8.30 -12.99
CA CYS A 44 -7.62 -8.43 -12.23
C CYS A 44 -6.61 -7.33 -12.60
N GLY A 45 -6.49 -7.02 -13.90
CA GLY A 45 -5.64 -5.94 -14.39
C GLY A 45 -6.02 -4.56 -13.85
N LYS A 46 -7.33 -4.25 -13.78
CA LYS A 46 -7.83 -3.01 -13.18
C LYS A 46 -7.49 -2.92 -11.70
N THR A 47 -7.67 -4.00 -10.94
CA THR A 47 -7.32 -4.01 -9.51
C THR A 47 -5.82 -3.82 -9.28
N ILE A 48 -4.97 -4.46 -10.10
CA ILE A 48 -3.52 -4.26 -10.06
C ILE A 48 -3.15 -2.80 -10.37
N ALA A 49 -3.76 -2.20 -11.39
CA ALA A 49 -3.51 -0.79 -11.74
C ALA A 49 -3.91 0.15 -10.60
N ASN A 50 -5.05 -0.11 -9.95
CA ASN A 50 -5.49 0.65 -8.78
C ASN A 50 -4.54 0.51 -7.60
N LEU A 51 -4.08 -0.72 -7.30
CA LEU A 51 -3.10 -0.98 -6.27
C LEU A 51 -1.79 -0.23 -6.52
N LEU A 52 -1.27 -0.26 -7.75
CA LEU A 52 -0.04 0.44 -8.13
C LEU A 52 -0.20 1.97 -7.97
N ASN A 53 -1.28 2.54 -8.49
CA ASN A 53 -1.54 3.98 -8.38
C ASN A 53 -1.66 4.44 -6.93
N TYR A 54 -2.32 3.63 -6.10
CA TYR A 54 -2.49 3.95 -4.68
C TYR A 54 -1.16 3.83 -3.92
N ALA A 55 -0.35 2.80 -4.19
CA ALA A 55 0.97 2.64 -3.59
C ALA A 55 1.90 3.84 -3.89
N ILE A 56 1.93 4.32 -5.14
CA ILE A 56 2.72 5.51 -5.53
C ILE A 56 2.26 6.76 -4.76
N THR A 57 0.94 6.92 -4.59
CA THR A 57 0.36 8.05 -3.86
C THR A 57 0.73 7.99 -2.38
N HIS A 58 0.58 6.82 -1.77
CA HIS A 58 0.97 6.54 -0.38
C HIS A 58 2.47 6.80 -0.13
N PHE A 59 3.36 6.28 -0.98
CA PHE A 59 4.81 6.53 -0.88
C PHE A 59 5.15 8.02 -0.96
N SER A 60 4.46 8.76 -1.84
CA SER A 60 4.63 10.21 -1.95
C SER A 60 4.19 10.95 -0.69
N MET A 61 3.13 10.47 -0.03
CA MET A 61 2.65 11.00 1.26
C MET A 61 3.66 10.76 2.38
N GLU A 62 4.15 9.52 2.53
CA GLU A 62 5.21 9.19 3.50
C GLU A 62 6.46 10.03 3.29
N GLU A 63 6.93 10.14 2.05
CA GLU A 63 8.11 10.94 1.72
C GLU A 63 7.93 12.41 2.08
N ARG A 64 6.74 12.98 1.82
CA ARG A 64 6.43 14.36 2.22
C ARG A 64 6.45 14.54 3.74
N LEU A 65 5.91 13.58 4.50
CA LEU A 65 5.97 13.61 5.96
C LEU A 65 7.42 13.47 6.46
N MET A 66 8.19 12.55 5.90
CA MET A 66 9.60 12.35 6.24
C MET A 66 10.43 13.63 6.03
N VAL A 67 10.21 14.38 4.94
CA VAL A 67 10.84 15.70 4.73
C VAL A 67 10.42 16.68 5.81
N THR A 68 9.11 16.79 6.04
CA THR A 68 8.51 17.77 6.96
C THR A 68 9.03 17.58 8.39
N HIS A 69 9.20 16.32 8.81
CA HIS A 69 9.69 15.95 10.14
C HIS A 69 11.20 15.69 10.20
N ARG A 70 11.94 15.91 9.10
CA ARG A 70 13.40 15.68 9.00
C ARG A 70 13.81 14.28 9.43
N TYR A 71 13.07 13.27 8.98
CA TYR A 71 13.34 11.88 9.29
C TYR A 71 14.75 11.48 8.81
N SER A 72 15.58 11.03 9.75
CA SER A 72 17.01 10.80 9.51
C SER A 72 17.31 9.71 8.48
N ASN A 73 16.39 8.76 8.29
CA ASN A 73 16.59 7.61 7.41
C ASN A 73 15.80 7.69 6.09
N MET A 74 15.35 8.89 5.71
CA MET A 74 14.52 9.10 4.51
C MET A 74 15.15 8.56 3.23
N ALA A 75 16.46 8.74 3.04
CA ALA A 75 17.15 8.31 1.81
C ALA A 75 17.09 6.78 1.63
N ALA A 76 17.30 6.02 2.71
CA ALA A 76 17.21 4.57 2.68
C ALA A 76 15.77 4.10 2.46
N HIS A 77 14.78 4.77 3.05
CA HIS A 77 13.36 4.46 2.89
C HIS A 77 12.89 4.69 1.45
N LYS A 78 13.18 5.86 0.88
CA LYS A 78 12.87 6.19 -0.52
C LYS A 78 13.52 5.21 -1.51
N ALA A 79 14.72 4.72 -1.20
CA ALA A 79 15.38 3.70 -2.02
C ALA A 79 14.66 2.33 -1.97
N GLN A 80 13.87 2.03 -0.93
CA GLN A 80 13.01 0.84 -0.94
C GLN A 80 11.77 1.05 -1.80
N HIS A 81 11.17 2.25 -1.80
CA HIS A 81 10.02 2.57 -2.66
C HIS A 81 10.34 2.50 -4.16
N ALA A 82 11.60 2.75 -4.54
CA ALA A 82 12.03 2.78 -5.93
C ALA A 82 12.43 1.42 -6.53
N LYS A 83 12.31 0.32 -5.78
CA LYS A 83 12.65 -1.04 -6.24
C LYS A 83 11.44 -1.74 -6.85
#